data_AF-A0A7K2XSD0-F1
#
_entry.id   AF-A0A7K2XSD0-F1
#
_cell.length_a   1.000
_cell.length_b   1.000
_cell.length_c   1.000
_cell.angle_alpha   90.00
_cell.angle_beta   90.00
_cell.angle_gamma   90.00
#
_symmetry.space_group_name_H-M   'P 1'
#
loop_
_entity.id
_entity.type
_entity.pdbx_description
1 polymer ?
#
loop_
_entity_poly.entity_id
_entity_poly.type
_entity_poly.pdbx_seq_one_letter_code
_entity_poly.pdbx_strand_id
1 'polypeptide(L)'
;MSLSWRSSAAAFEQILGRHGVAVGACTMEAAWAAFEEFLQVPVEGIEGPEDDGDGFIVEWGVWDWTGNRPALSFGRLLAVTEDGDRQDPYGQPQYWKVEFQACFAEDPDWADLHIGGDTGFDHAALGAPRADALAATRRLIDQDPLLSAMWRSTPIDIEVTLDRAG
;
A
#
# COMPACT_ATOMS: atom_id res chain seq x y z
N MET A 1 -6.44 18.88 6.76
CA MET A 1 -5.17 19.24 6.11
C MET A 1 -4.97 18.24 4.99
N SER A 2 -4.56 18.72 3.83
CA SER A 2 -4.19 17.93 2.65
C SER A 2 -2.67 17.79 2.58
N LEU A 3 -2.20 16.74 1.92
CA LEU A 3 -0.79 16.41 1.82
C LEU A 3 -0.34 16.45 0.36
N SER A 4 0.83 17.04 0.08
CA SER A 4 1.45 16.93 -1.25
C SER A 4 1.87 15.49 -1.54
N TRP A 5 1.55 14.98 -2.74
CA TRP A 5 1.91 13.61 -3.13
C TRP A 5 3.41 13.29 -2.95
N ARG A 6 4.30 14.28 -3.12
CA ARG A 6 5.75 14.13 -2.94
C ARG A 6 6.17 13.86 -1.49
N SER A 7 5.34 14.25 -0.54
CA SER A 7 5.57 14.05 0.90
C SER A 7 4.81 12.84 1.46
N SER A 8 4.12 12.08 0.61
CA SER A 8 3.24 10.99 1.04
C SER A 8 3.97 9.88 1.79
N ALA A 9 5.13 9.44 1.29
CA ALA A 9 5.93 8.42 1.97
C ALA A 9 6.35 8.89 3.37
N ALA A 10 6.92 10.10 3.49
CA ALA A 10 7.36 10.64 4.78
C ALA A 10 6.20 10.82 5.77
N ALA A 11 5.01 11.18 5.31
CA ALA A 11 3.84 11.23 6.19
C ALA A 11 3.33 9.85 6.58
N PHE A 12 3.40 8.87 5.67
CA PHE A 12 3.04 7.50 6.00
C PHE A 12 3.99 6.91 7.05
N GLU A 13 5.30 7.13 6.92
CA GLU A 13 6.29 6.78 7.95
C GLU A 13 5.96 7.41 9.31
N GLN A 14 5.55 8.69 9.32
CA GLN A 14 5.15 9.36 10.55
C GLN A 14 3.88 8.74 11.16
N ILE A 15 2.91 8.33 10.34
CA ILE A 15 1.70 7.63 10.79
C ILE A 15 2.08 6.27 11.37
N LEU A 16 2.88 5.47 10.66
CA LEU A 16 3.39 4.18 11.12
C LEU A 16 4.07 4.28 12.49
N GLY A 17 4.93 5.29 12.67
CA GLY A 17 5.58 5.55 13.96
C GLY A 17 4.60 5.85 15.10
N ARG A 18 3.48 6.55 14.84
CA ARG A 18 2.42 6.78 15.84
C ARG A 18 1.69 5.51 16.25
N HIS A 19 1.59 4.54 15.34
CA HIS A 19 1.03 3.20 15.61
C HIS A 19 2.07 2.22 16.19
N GLY A 20 3.30 2.69 16.47
CA GLY A 20 4.36 1.87 17.05
C GLY A 20 5.03 0.93 16.05
N VAL A 21 4.84 1.14 14.76
CA VAL A 21 5.48 0.34 13.71
C VAL A 21 6.93 0.80 13.52
N ALA A 22 7.85 -0.13 13.78
CA ALA A 22 9.28 0.02 13.55
C ALA A 22 9.90 -1.35 13.27
N VAL A 23 11.11 -1.38 12.71
CA VAL A 23 11.86 -2.62 12.51
C VAL A 23 12.01 -3.34 13.87
N GLY A 24 11.60 -4.60 13.93
CA GLY A 24 11.62 -5.42 15.15
C GLY A 24 10.45 -5.20 16.13
N ALA A 25 9.55 -4.25 15.86
CA ALA A 25 8.34 -4.01 16.65
C ALA A 25 7.05 -4.01 15.79
N CYS A 26 7.18 -4.23 14.49
CA CYS A 26 6.05 -4.24 13.56
C CYS A 26 5.12 -5.43 13.79
N THR A 27 3.83 -5.14 13.95
CA THR A 27 2.74 -6.11 13.76
C THR A 27 1.95 -5.72 12.53
N MET A 28 1.38 -6.69 11.81
CA MET A 28 0.60 -6.38 10.61
C MET A 28 -0.69 -5.65 10.96
N GLU A 29 -1.27 -5.89 12.14
CA GLU A 29 -2.40 -5.13 12.64
C GLU A 29 -2.08 -3.64 12.85
N ALA A 30 -0.92 -3.31 13.42
CA ALA A 30 -0.52 -1.92 13.61
C ALA A 30 -0.18 -1.24 12.27
N ALA A 31 0.50 -1.96 11.36
CA ALA A 31 0.79 -1.46 10.02
C ALA A 31 -0.49 -1.21 9.22
N TRP A 32 -1.48 -2.10 9.33
CA TRP A 32 -2.77 -1.93 8.69
C TRP A 32 -3.56 -0.76 9.27
N ALA A 33 -3.63 -0.61 10.59
CA ALA A 33 -4.29 0.54 11.22
C ALA A 33 -3.67 1.89 10.79
N ALA A 34 -2.33 1.92 10.68
CA ALA A 34 -1.62 3.07 10.13
C ALA A 34 -1.97 3.32 8.65
N PHE A 35 -2.08 2.26 7.86
CA PHE A 35 -2.45 2.35 6.45
C PHE A 35 -3.90 2.83 6.26
N GLU A 36 -4.85 2.34 7.08
CA GLU A 36 -6.23 2.82 7.10
C GLU A 36 -6.30 4.32 7.40
N GLU A 37 -5.53 4.81 8.39
CA GLU A 37 -5.43 6.24 8.69
C GLU A 37 -4.83 7.01 7.51
N PHE A 38 -3.73 6.52 6.95
CA PHE A 38 -3.03 7.17 5.84
C PHE A 38 -3.92 7.31 4.59
N LEU A 39 -4.67 6.27 4.23
CA LEU A 39 -5.56 6.26 3.08
C LEU A 39 -6.73 7.25 3.18
N GLN A 40 -7.03 7.75 4.38
CA GLN A 40 -8.06 8.76 4.61
C GLN A 40 -7.51 10.20 4.50
N VAL A 41 -6.19 10.38 4.42
CA VAL A 41 -5.57 11.70 4.26
C VAL A 41 -5.76 12.16 2.81
N PRO A 42 -6.37 13.34 2.55
CA PRO A 42 -6.47 13.89 1.20
C PRO A 42 -5.10 14.23 0.62
N VAL A 43 -4.87 13.92 -0.65
CA VAL A 43 -3.62 14.18 -1.36
C VAL A 43 -3.83 15.25 -2.44
N GLU A 44 -2.91 16.20 -2.53
CA GLU A 44 -2.85 17.25 -3.56
C GLU A 44 -1.93 16.85 -4.71
N GLY A 45 -2.22 17.38 -5.90
CA GLY A 45 -1.43 17.17 -7.12
C GLY A 45 -1.80 15.91 -7.89
N ILE A 46 -2.92 15.27 -7.55
CA ILE A 46 -3.45 14.07 -8.22
C ILE A 46 -4.72 14.36 -9.01
N GLU A 47 -5.06 13.45 -9.93
CA GLU A 47 -6.32 13.48 -10.68
C GLU A 47 -7.54 13.35 -9.77
N GLY A 48 -8.69 13.74 -10.31
CA GLY A 48 -9.97 13.57 -9.65
C GLY A 48 -10.39 12.09 -9.55
N PRO A 49 -11.43 11.78 -8.75
CA PRO A 49 -11.97 10.43 -8.62
C PRO A 49 -12.55 9.86 -9.92
N GLU A 50 -12.85 10.69 -10.92
CA GLU A 50 -13.30 10.27 -12.26
C GLU A 50 -12.23 9.56 -13.09
N ASP A 51 -10.95 9.78 -12.76
CA ASP A 51 -9.79 9.26 -13.48
C ASP A 51 -8.92 8.38 -12.57
N ASP A 52 -9.56 7.70 -11.60
CA ASP A 52 -8.91 6.73 -10.71
C ASP A 52 -7.70 7.32 -9.94
N GLY A 53 -7.74 8.63 -9.65
CA GLY A 53 -6.59 9.40 -9.17
C GLY A 53 -6.00 8.99 -7.83
N ASP A 54 -6.78 8.28 -7.00
CA ASP A 54 -6.40 7.85 -5.65
C ASP A 54 -6.96 6.46 -5.35
N GLY A 55 -6.10 5.44 -5.44
CA GLY A 55 -6.46 4.04 -5.20
C GLY A 55 -5.57 3.35 -4.19
N PHE A 56 -5.92 2.14 -3.81
CA PHE A 56 -5.07 1.30 -2.97
C PHE A 56 -5.09 -0.16 -3.39
N ILE A 57 -4.06 -0.89 -2.97
CA ILE A 57 -3.85 -2.31 -3.25
C ILE A 57 -3.10 -2.97 -2.09
N VAL A 58 -3.33 -4.27 -1.92
CA VAL A 58 -2.46 -5.14 -1.11
C VAL A 58 -1.87 -6.20 -2.04
N GLU A 59 -0.56 -6.37 -1.98
CA GLU A 59 0.18 -7.30 -2.83
C GLU A 59 1.00 -8.26 -1.97
N TRP A 60 1.18 -9.49 -2.43
CA TRP A 60 2.02 -10.49 -1.77
C TRP A 60 2.82 -11.27 -2.79
N GLY A 61 4.00 -11.72 -2.40
CA GLY A 61 4.84 -12.49 -3.31
C GLY A 61 6.28 -12.59 -2.86
N VAL A 62 7.12 -12.96 -3.81
CA VAL A 62 8.58 -13.00 -3.67
C VAL A 62 9.14 -12.21 -4.85
N TRP A 63 9.85 -11.13 -4.55
CA TRP A 63 10.43 -10.25 -5.57
C TRP A 63 11.94 -10.12 -5.42
N ASP A 64 12.66 -9.85 -6.50
CA ASP A 64 14.13 -9.78 -6.47
C ASP A 64 14.65 -8.62 -5.62
N TRP A 65 13.98 -7.47 -5.64
CA TRP A 65 14.31 -6.30 -4.80
C TRP A 65 14.11 -6.52 -3.31
N THR A 66 13.31 -7.52 -2.91
CA THR A 66 13.20 -7.94 -1.49
C THR A 66 14.34 -8.84 -1.04
N GLY A 67 15.31 -9.14 -1.93
CA GLY A 67 16.32 -10.17 -1.71
C GLY A 67 15.74 -11.58 -1.86
N ASN A 68 14.70 -11.74 -2.67
CA ASN A 68 13.93 -12.98 -2.84
C ASN A 68 13.29 -13.48 -1.53
N ARG A 69 12.85 -12.56 -0.67
CA ARG A 69 12.15 -12.89 0.57
C ARG A 69 10.63 -12.82 0.36
N PRO A 70 9.85 -13.66 1.07
CA PRO A 70 8.41 -13.49 1.17
C PRO A 70 8.06 -12.07 1.63
N ALA A 71 7.14 -11.41 0.95
CA ALA A 71 6.74 -10.05 1.28
C ALA A 71 5.23 -9.83 1.15
N LEU A 72 4.73 -8.93 1.99
CA LEU A 72 3.38 -8.37 1.92
C LEU A 72 3.53 -6.85 1.83
N SER A 73 2.83 -6.21 0.91
CA SER A 73 2.88 -4.77 0.74
C SER A 73 1.51 -4.12 0.71
N PHE A 74 1.46 -2.88 1.20
CA PHE A 74 0.28 -2.01 1.19
C PHE A 74 0.61 -0.79 0.34
N GLY A 75 -0.05 -0.67 -0.81
CA GLY A 75 0.18 0.38 -1.79
C GLY A 75 -0.96 1.38 -1.84
N ARG A 76 -0.64 2.68 -1.84
CA ARG A 76 -1.55 3.74 -2.30
C ARG A 76 -1.08 4.24 -3.66
N LEU A 77 -1.93 4.05 -4.68
CA LEU A 77 -1.69 4.51 -6.04
C LEU A 77 -2.20 5.94 -6.21
N LEU A 78 -1.39 6.79 -6.82
CA LEU A 78 -1.63 8.20 -7.03
C LEU A 78 -1.43 8.53 -8.52
N ALA A 79 -2.48 8.96 -9.22
CA ALA A 79 -2.37 9.45 -10.59
C ALA A 79 -2.04 10.94 -10.55
N VAL A 80 -0.80 11.31 -10.82
CA VAL A 80 -0.25 12.66 -10.62
C VAL A 80 -0.46 13.54 -11.86
N THR A 81 -0.99 14.75 -11.64
CA THR A 81 -1.32 15.77 -12.66
C THR A 81 -0.20 16.77 -12.94
N GLU A 82 0.72 16.96 -11.99
CA GLU A 82 1.70 18.06 -12.04
C GLU A 82 2.85 17.83 -13.04
N ASP A 83 3.20 16.56 -13.27
CA ASP A 83 4.33 16.18 -14.15
C ASP A 83 3.86 15.61 -15.51
N GLY A 84 2.55 15.63 -15.79
CA GLY A 84 2.00 15.37 -17.12
C GLY A 84 2.03 16.63 -18.00
N ASP A 85 2.20 16.47 -19.32
CA ASP A 85 2.07 17.62 -20.23
C ASP A 85 0.60 18.06 -20.26
N ARG A 86 0.27 19.03 -19.40
CA ARG A 86 -1.09 19.55 -19.20
C ARG A 86 -1.67 20.18 -20.47
N GLN A 87 -0.86 20.34 -21.53
CA GLN A 87 -1.27 20.81 -22.85
C GLN A 87 -1.53 19.68 -23.85
N ASP A 88 -1.17 18.44 -23.54
CA ASP A 88 -1.49 17.29 -24.36
C ASP A 88 -2.94 16.83 -24.08
N PRO A 89 -3.87 16.98 -25.04
CA PRO A 89 -5.25 16.50 -24.88
C PRO A 89 -5.35 14.97 -24.77
N TYR A 90 -4.25 14.23 -24.98
CA TYR A 90 -4.15 12.79 -24.77
C TYR A 90 -3.20 12.41 -23.62
N GLY A 91 -2.68 13.42 -22.89
CA GLY A 91 -1.74 13.22 -21.80
C GLY A 91 -2.35 12.31 -20.73
N GLN A 92 -1.66 11.23 -20.41
CA GLN A 92 -2.02 10.36 -19.29
C GLN A 92 -1.33 10.85 -18.02
N PRO A 93 -1.96 10.72 -16.84
CA PRO A 93 -1.31 11.03 -15.58
C PRO A 93 -0.11 10.10 -15.37
N GLN A 94 0.86 10.55 -14.58
CA GLN A 94 1.92 9.67 -14.13
C GLN A 94 1.45 8.91 -12.89
N TYR A 95 1.54 7.59 -12.89
CA TYR A 95 1.20 6.81 -11.72
C TYR A 95 2.41 6.71 -10.79
N TRP A 96 2.15 6.99 -9.51
CA TRP A 96 3.11 6.87 -8.42
C TRP A 96 2.51 6.01 -7.33
N LYS A 97 3.30 5.15 -6.71
CA LYS A 97 2.87 4.27 -5.62
C LYS A 97 3.63 4.62 -4.35
N VAL A 98 2.89 4.90 -3.28
CA VAL A 98 3.43 4.95 -1.92
C VAL A 98 3.24 3.57 -1.35
N GLU A 99 4.32 2.88 -1.00
CA GLU A 99 4.27 1.48 -0.63
C GLU A 99 4.91 1.27 0.73
N PHE A 100 4.17 0.65 1.66
CA PHE A 100 4.77 -0.01 2.81
C PHE A 100 5.01 -1.47 2.45
N GLN A 101 6.24 -1.96 2.59
CA GLN A 101 6.61 -3.34 2.31
C GLN A 101 7.13 -4.00 3.58
N ALA A 102 6.57 -5.15 3.93
CA ALA A 102 7.01 -6.00 5.02
C ALA A 102 7.59 -7.30 4.46
N CYS A 103 8.87 -7.59 4.76
CA CYS A 103 9.49 -8.87 4.39
C CYS A 103 9.47 -9.83 5.58
N PHE A 104 9.31 -11.11 5.28
CA PHE A 104 9.24 -12.19 6.26
C PHE A 104 10.39 -13.18 6.07
N ALA A 105 10.67 -13.94 7.13
CA ALA A 105 11.53 -15.11 7.01
C ALA A 105 10.84 -16.19 6.16
N GLU A 106 11.62 -17.16 5.68
CA GLU A 106 11.04 -18.37 5.10
C GLU A 106 10.27 -19.13 6.18
N ASP A 107 9.06 -19.60 5.84
CA ASP A 107 8.22 -20.43 6.70
C ASP A 107 7.46 -21.45 5.83
N PRO A 108 7.27 -22.69 6.30
CA PRO A 108 6.45 -23.68 5.62
C PRO A 108 5.04 -23.21 5.27
N ASP A 109 4.43 -22.30 6.06
CA ASP A 109 3.05 -21.83 5.85
C ASP A 109 2.87 -21.01 4.56
N TRP A 110 3.96 -20.51 3.96
CA TRP A 110 3.95 -19.79 2.68
C TRP A 110 5.04 -20.29 1.71
N ALA A 111 5.35 -21.59 1.77
CA ALA A 111 6.30 -22.21 0.85
C ALA A 111 5.87 -22.09 -0.64
N ASP A 112 4.56 -21.99 -0.91
CA ASP A 112 4.00 -21.87 -2.25
C ASP A 112 3.83 -20.41 -2.74
N LEU A 113 4.35 -19.42 -1.99
CA LEU A 113 4.19 -17.99 -2.30
C LEU A 113 4.82 -17.54 -3.64
N HIS A 114 5.57 -18.41 -4.32
CA HIS A 114 6.26 -18.12 -5.58
C HIS A 114 5.34 -17.68 -6.74
N ILE A 115 4.02 -17.84 -6.63
CA ILE A 115 3.05 -17.39 -7.63
C ILE A 115 2.60 -15.93 -7.40
N GLY A 116 2.75 -15.40 -6.18
CA GLY A 116 2.33 -14.05 -5.81
C GLY A 116 0.83 -13.77 -6.02
N GLY A 117 0.38 -12.57 -5.69
CA GLY A 117 -0.98 -12.12 -5.95
C GLY A 117 -1.24 -10.71 -5.41
N ASP A 118 -2.42 -10.19 -5.74
CA ASP A 118 -2.87 -8.87 -5.33
C ASP A 118 -4.39 -8.83 -5.14
N THR A 119 -4.88 -7.79 -4.48
CA THR A 119 -6.32 -7.58 -4.24
C THR A 119 -7.06 -6.94 -5.42
N GLY A 120 -6.35 -6.51 -6.46
CA GLY A 120 -6.79 -5.48 -7.40
C GLY A 120 -6.79 -4.09 -6.76
N PHE A 121 -6.72 -3.07 -7.62
CA PHE A 121 -6.86 -1.68 -7.19
C PHE A 121 -8.31 -1.36 -6.84
N ASP A 122 -8.50 -0.70 -5.69
CA ASP A 122 -9.76 -0.10 -5.28
C ASP A 122 -9.62 1.42 -5.21
N HIS A 123 -10.52 2.13 -5.89
CA HIS A 123 -10.54 3.60 -6.01
C HIS A 123 -11.70 4.23 -5.24
N ALA A 124 -12.26 3.54 -4.24
CA ALA A 124 -13.35 4.06 -3.44
C ALA A 124 -13.00 5.43 -2.84
N ALA A 125 -13.94 6.37 -2.94
CA ALA A 125 -13.75 7.72 -2.44
C ALA A 125 -13.46 7.74 -0.92
N LEU A 126 -12.71 8.76 -0.48
CA LEU A 126 -12.40 9.01 0.93
C LEU A 126 -13.65 8.99 1.83
N GLY A 127 -13.44 8.67 3.11
CA GLY A 127 -14.49 8.53 4.11
C GLY A 127 -15.05 7.11 4.14
N ALA A 128 -16.38 7.01 4.26
CA ALA A 128 -17.08 5.73 4.45
C ALA A 128 -16.86 4.73 3.30
N PRO A 129 -16.91 5.10 2.01
CA PRO A 129 -16.70 4.14 0.92
C PRO A 129 -15.33 3.47 1.01
N ARG A 130 -14.27 4.24 1.24
CA ARG A 130 -12.91 3.71 1.42
C ARG A 130 -12.77 2.86 2.67
N ALA A 131 -13.42 3.25 3.77
CA ALA A 131 -13.42 2.43 4.99
C ALA A 131 -14.09 1.07 4.76
N ASP A 132 -15.20 1.03 4.00
CA ASP A 132 -15.90 -0.21 3.65
C ASP A 132 -15.05 -1.09 2.73
N ALA A 133 -14.35 -0.50 1.75
CA ALA A 133 -13.41 -1.19 0.88
C ALA A 133 -12.25 -1.81 1.68
N LEU A 134 -11.65 -1.04 2.60
CA LEU A 134 -10.59 -1.54 3.50
C LEU A 134 -11.09 -2.69 4.37
N ALA A 135 -12.31 -2.59 4.92
CA ALA A 135 -12.91 -3.68 5.69
C ALA A 135 -13.21 -4.93 4.82
N ALA A 136 -13.50 -4.77 3.52
CA ALA A 136 -13.61 -5.89 2.59
C ALA A 136 -12.25 -6.55 2.32
N THR A 137 -11.21 -5.75 2.06
CA THR A 137 -9.83 -6.23 1.87
C THR A 137 -9.31 -6.96 3.10
N ARG A 138 -9.54 -6.43 4.31
CA ARG A 138 -9.16 -7.10 5.56
C ARG A 138 -9.84 -8.46 5.72
N ARG A 139 -11.13 -8.57 5.36
CA ARG A 139 -11.86 -9.85 5.37
C ARG A 139 -11.28 -10.86 4.38
N LEU A 140 -10.83 -10.41 3.20
CA LEU A 140 -10.14 -11.26 2.23
C LEU A 140 -8.85 -11.82 2.83
N ILE A 141 -8.03 -10.96 3.43
CA ILE A 141 -6.78 -11.35 4.09
C ILE A 141 -7.03 -12.37 5.21
N ASP A 142 -8.11 -12.20 5.98
CA ASP A 142 -8.47 -13.15 7.05
C ASP A 142 -8.97 -14.50 6.53
N GLN A 143 -9.56 -14.53 5.33
CA GLN A 143 -10.12 -15.75 4.73
C GLN A 143 -9.08 -16.55 3.95
N ASP A 144 -8.04 -15.90 3.43
CA ASP A 144 -6.93 -16.57 2.76
C ASP A 144 -5.96 -17.15 3.81
N PRO A 145 -5.73 -18.48 3.83
CA PRO A 145 -4.87 -19.11 4.83
C PRO A 145 -3.42 -18.61 4.81
N LEU A 146 -2.88 -18.34 3.62
CA LEU A 146 -1.50 -17.88 3.44
C LEU A 146 -1.37 -16.45 3.95
N LEU A 147 -2.29 -15.55 3.55
CA LEU A 147 -2.26 -14.17 4.02
C LEU A 147 -2.51 -14.09 5.53
N SER A 148 -3.44 -14.90 6.06
CA SER A 148 -3.70 -14.98 7.50
C SER A 148 -2.49 -15.50 8.30
N ALA A 149 -1.68 -16.40 7.74
CA ALA A 149 -0.44 -16.86 8.36
C ALA A 149 0.63 -15.76 8.37
N MET A 150 0.86 -15.09 7.24
CA MET A 150 1.78 -13.95 7.16
C MET A 150 1.35 -12.81 8.08
N TRP A 151 0.05 -12.54 8.16
CA TRP A 151 -0.51 -11.48 9.00
C TRP A 151 -0.21 -11.66 10.49
N ARG A 152 -0.24 -12.92 10.97
CA ARG A 152 0.05 -13.26 12.37
C ARG A 152 1.55 -13.37 12.65
N SER A 153 2.38 -13.26 11.62
CA SER A 153 3.83 -13.37 11.73
C SER A 153 4.48 -12.01 11.92
N THR A 154 5.70 -12.01 12.47
CA THR A 154 6.48 -10.78 12.65
C THR A 154 7.37 -10.55 11.42
N PRO A 155 7.24 -9.41 10.71
CA PRO A 155 8.16 -9.04 9.66
C PRO A 155 9.59 -8.92 10.20
N ILE A 156 10.56 -9.39 9.41
CA ILE A 156 11.98 -9.26 9.73
C ILE A 156 12.57 -7.94 9.22
N ASP A 157 11.87 -7.30 8.28
CA ASP A 157 12.29 -6.08 7.61
C ASP A 157 11.05 -5.30 7.16
N ILE A 158 11.13 -3.97 7.20
CA ILE A 158 10.07 -3.09 6.72
C ILE A 158 10.65 -1.88 6.00
N GLU A 159 9.96 -1.40 4.99
CA GLU A 159 10.36 -0.21 4.23
C GLU A 159 9.12 0.57 3.78
N VAL A 160 9.28 1.89 3.62
CA VAL A 160 8.31 2.73 2.95
C VAL A 160 8.97 3.42 1.77
N THR A 161 8.37 3.32 0.58
CA THR A 161 8.89 3.97 -0.63
C THR A 161 7.83 4.85 -1.30
N LEU A 162 8.32 5.73 -2.17
CA LEU A 162 7.51 6.47 -3.15
C LEU A 162 8.19 6.29 -4.49
N ASP A 163 7.62 5.42 -5.33
CA ASP A 163 8.19 5.06 -6.61
C ASP A 163 7.20 5.31 -7.74
N ARG A 164 7.74 5.52 -8.94
CA ARG A 164 6.90 5.59 -10.14
C ARG A 164 6.37 4.19 -10.45
N ALA A 165 5.06 4.08 -10.62
CA ALA A 165 4.40 2.85 -11.03
C ALA A 165 4.34 2.80 -12.57
N GLY A 166 4.97 1.78 -13.17
CA GLY A 166 5.00 1.56 -14.62
C GLY A 166 6.40 1.49 -15.22
#